data_AF-A0A8J8GBG2-F1
#
_entry.id   AF-A0A8J8GBG2-F1
#
_cell.length_a   1.000
_cell.length_b   1.000
_cell.length_c   1.000
_cell.angle_alpha   90.00
_cell.angle_beta   90.00
_cell.angle_gamma   90.00
#
_symmetry.space_group_name_H-M   'P 1'
#
loop_
_entity.id
_entity.type
_entity.pdbx_description
1 polymer ?
#
loop_
_entity_poly.entity_id
_entity_poly.type
_entity_poly.pdbx_seq_one_letter_code
_entity_poly.pdbx_strand_id
1 'polypeptide(L)'
;MKKFSFAVAFIAISSAQAKGLENPTSNEVVKISNPKITAECLSVGILIPCTNEVLSDTICWGEGTSSPTYEDAQRCHIDNARGLVNYYCPGFYGRQNNTLSN
;
A
#
# COMPACT_ATOMS: atom_id res chain seq x y z
N MET A 1 -44.59 -16.83 -14.75
CA MET A 1 -43.64 -17.61 -13.92
C MET A 1 -42.81 -18.45 -14.88
N LYS A 2 -41.49 -18.44 -15.00
CA LYS A 2 -40.36 -17.98 -14.20
C LYS A 2 -39.25 -17.55 -15.19
N LYS A 3 -38.46 -16.55 -14.80
CA LYS A 3 -37.22 -16.14 -15.47
C LYS A 3 -36.05 -17.03 -15.01
N PHE A 4 -34.92 -16.87 -15.68
CA PHE A 4 -33.55 -17.26 -15.33
C PHE A 4 -33.04 -18.61 -15.87
N SER A 5 -32.47 -18.55 -17.07
CA SER A 5 -31.35 -19.43 -17.44
C SER A 5 -30.15 -18.55 -17.71
N PHE A 6 -29.18 -18.53 -16.78
CA PHE A 6 -27.78 -18.26 -17.08
C PHE A 6 -26.92 -18.90 -15.99
N ALA A 7 -26.22 -19.97 -16.35
CA ALA A 7 -25.02 -20.40 -15.65
C ALA A 7 -24.06 -20.88 -16.74
N VAL A 8 -23.20 -19.96 -17.19
CA VAL A 8 -22.08 -20.29 -18.06
C VAL A 8 -20.95 -20.78 -17.16
N ALA A 9 -20.73 -22.08 -17.17
CA ALA A 9 -19.58 -22.69 -16.52
C ALA A 9 -18.36 -22.58 -17.44
N PHE A 10 -17.38 -21.76 -17.06
CA PHE A 10 -16.03 -21.85 -17.60
C PHE A 10 -15.11 -22.38 -16.50
N ILE A 11 -14.86 -23.69 -16.55
CA ILE A 11 -13.74 -24.32 -15.87
C ILE A 11 -12.57 -24.25 -16.86
N ALA A 12 -11.54 -23.48 -16.52
CA ALA A 12 -10.20 -23.64 -17.08
C ALA A 12 -9.17 -23.16 -16.05
N ILE A 13 -8.82 -24.02 -15.11
CA ILE A 13 -7.58 -23.86 -14.33
C ILE A 13 -6.49 -24.59 -15.11
N SER A 14 -5.87 -23.90 -16.06
CA SER A 14 -4.59 -24.34 -16.62
C SER A 14 -3.50 -23.96 -15.63
N SER A 15 -3.03 -24.94 -14.87
CA SER A 15 -1.82 -24.87 -14.06
C SER A 15 -0.59 -24.78 -14.97
N ALA A 16 0.03 -23.62 -15.01
CA ALA A 16 1.40 -23.46 -15.48
C ALA A 16 2.13 -22.48 -14.55
N GLN A 17 3.00 -23.02 -13.70
CA GLN A 17 4.00 -22.22 -13.01
C GLN A 17 5.01 -21.75 -14.07
N ALA A 18 4.97 -20.47 -14.42
CA ALA A 18 6.01 -19.83 -15.21
C ALA A 18 6.66 -18.74 -14.35
N LYS A 19 7.94 -18.98 -14.01
CA LYS A 19 8.87 -17.98 -13.50
C LYS A 19 9.04 -16.91 -14.57
N GLY A 20 8.80 -15.64 -14.25
CA GLY A 20 9.01 -14.57 -15.22
C GLY A 20 8.68 -13.20 -14.65
N LEU A 21 9.75 -12.44 -14.41
CA LEU A 21 9.81 -10.99 -14.31
C LEU A 21 8.79 -10.29 -15.22
N GLU A 22 7.82 -9.57 -14.66
CA GLU A 22 7.15 -8.46 -15.34
C GLU A 22 6.46 -7.57 -14.30
N ASN A 23 6.91 -6.32 -14.21
CA ASN A 23 6.19 -5.24 -13.60
C ASN A 23 5.03 -4.88 -14.55
N PRO A 24 3.79 -4.93 -14.06
CA PRO A 24 2.99 -3.73 -14.21
C PRO A 24 2.25 -3.42 -12.91
N THR A 25 2.31 -2.14 -12.52
CA THR A 25 1.31 -1.38 -11.78
C THR A 25 0.01 -2.16 -11.54
N SER A 26 -0.05 -2.89 -10.43
CA SER A 26 -1.23 -3.64 -9.98
C SER A 26 -1.46 -3.28 -8.52
N ASN A 27 -2.58 -2.63 -8.24
CA ASN A 27 -3.11 -2.54 -6.90
C ASN A 27 -3.60 -3.94 -6.50
N GLU A 28 -2.67 -4.78 -6.09
CA GLU A 28 -2.98 -6.13 -5.60
C GLU A 28 -3.40 -6.05 -4.14
N VAL A 29 -4.72 -6.02 -3.90
CA VAL A 29 -5.29 -6.26 -2.58
C VAL A 29 -5.09 -7.74 -2.25
N VAL A 30 -3.99 -8.06 -1.56
CA VAL A 30 -3.72 -9.42 -1.06
C VAL A 30 -4.72 -9.73 0.04
N LYS A 31 -5.80 -10.44 -0.29
CA LYS A 31 -6.74 -10.98 0.70
C LYS A 31 -6.12 -12.19 1.39
N ILE A 32 -5.45 -11.97 2.51
CA ILE A 32 -5.08 -13.03 3.44
C ILE A 32 -6.34 -13.43 4.21
N SER A 33 -7.06 -14.46 3.75
CA SER A 33 -8.27 -14.95 4.41
C SER A 33 -7.93 -15.80 5.65
N ASN A 34 -7.60 -15.14 6.75
CA ASN A 34 -7.82 -15.69 8.08
C ASN A 34 -9.19 -15.14 8.54
N PRO A 35 -10.23 -15.97 8.78
CA PRO A 35 -11.63 -15.53 8.96
C PRO A 35 -11.91 -14.69 10.21
N LYS A 36 -10.88 -14.12 10.84
CA LYS A 36 -10.92 -13.36 12.09
C LYS A 36 -10.14 -12.04 12.06
N ILE A 37 -9.60 -11.67 10.89
CA ILE A 37 -8.83 -10.43 10.69
C ILE A 37 -9.46 -9.71 9.51
N THR A 38 -10.25 -8.68 9.79
CA THR A 38 -10.86 -7.80 8.78
C THR A 38 -9.98 -6.57 8.57
N ALA A 39 -8.75 -6.80 8.13
CA ALA A 39 -7.81 -5.74 7.78
C ALA A 39 -7.90 -5.40 6.29
N GLU A 40 -7.95 -4.11 5.99
CA GLU A 40 -7.84 -3.55 4.65
C GLU A 40 -6.42 -2.97 4.48
N CYS A 41 -5.80 -3.19 3.32
CA CYS A 41 -4.44 -2.72 3.05
C CYS A 41 -4.36 -2.03 1.69
N LEU A 42 -3.50 -1.00 1.60
CA LEU A 42 -3.20 -0.23 0.40
C LEU A 42 -1.68 -0.17 0.19
N SER A 43 -1.22 -0.47 -1.01
CA SER A 43 0.16 -0.24 -1.42
C SER A 43 0.36 1.25 -1.71
N VAL A 44 1.40 1.84 -1.12
CA VAL A 44 1.73 3.26 -1.26
C VAL A 44 3.22 3.44 -1.56
N GLY A 45 3.59 4.62 -2.03
CA GLY A 45 4.98 4.98 -2.32
C GLY A 45 5.47 6.09 -1.42
N ILE A 46 6.69 5.95 -0.89
CA ILE A 46 7.41 6.99 -0.16
C ILE A 46 8.49 7.55 -1.08
N LEU A 47 8.36 8.82 -1.46
CA LEU A 47 9.37 9.52 -2.25
C LEU A 47 10.55 9.92 -1.35
N ILE A 48 11.76 9.54 -1.74
CA ILE A 48 13.03 9.99 -1.14
C ILE A 48 13.56 11.17 -1.97
N PRO A 49 13.39 12.44 -1.52
CA PRO A 49 13.60 13.60 -2.39
C PRO A 49 15.06 13.84 -2.78
N CYS A 50 16.01 13.38 -1.98
CA CYS A 50 17.44 13.56 -2.27
C CYS A 50 17.95 12.59 -3.35
N THR A 51 17.25 11.47 -3.60
CA THR A 51 17.63 10.47 -4.61
C THR A 51 16.60 10.33 -5.74
N ASN A 52 15.40 10.93 -5.60
CA ASN A 52 14.24 10.72 -6.46
C ASN A 52 13.77 9.26 -6.55
N GLU A 53 14.13 8.44 -5.56
CA GLU A 53 13.68 7.06 -5.47
C GLU A 53 12.31 6.98 -4.79
N VAL A 54 11.49 6.02 -5.23
CA VAL A 54 10.20 5.72 -4.60
C VAL A 54 10.32 4.36 -3.93
N LEU A 55 10.21 4.33 -2.61
CA LEU A 55 10.19 3.10 -1.83
C LEU A 55 8.74 2.63 -1.67
N SER A 56 8.51 1.34 -1.90
CA SER A 56 7.19 0.74 -1.70
C SER A 56 6.92 0.55 -0.20
N ASP A 57 5.73 0.93 0.23
CA ASP A 57 5.22 0.68 1.58
C ASP A 57 3.77 0.16 1.52
N THR A 58 3.26 -0.37 2.62
CA THR A 58 1.90 -0.87 2.72
C THR A 58 1.26 -0.32 3.99
N ILE A 59 0.14 0.37 3.80
CA ILE A 59 -0.70 0.83 4.92
C ILE A 59 -1.81 -0.17 5.15
N CYS A 60 -2.03 -0.59 6.39
CA CYS A 60 -3.11 -1.48 6.76
C CYS A 60 -3.92 -0.89 7.92
N TRP A 61 -5.25 -1.02 7.85
CA TRP A 61 -6.18 -0.62 8.91
C TRP A 61 -7.26 -1.68 9.12
N GLY A 62 -8.00 -1.57 10.22
CA GLY A 62 -9.09 -2.47 10.56
C GLY A 62 -8.70 -3.52 11.60
N GLU A 63 -9.58 -4.49 11.79
CA GLU A 63 -9.46 -5.49 12.86
C GLU A 63 -8.20 -6.33 12.69
N GLY A 64 -7.42 -6.46 13.77
CA GLY A 64 -6.14 -7.19 13.77
C GLY A 64 -4.93 -6.35 13.36
N THR A 65 -5.11 -5.05 13.11
CA THR A 65 -4.01 -4.09 12.96
C THR A 65 -3.86 -3.20 14.20
N SER A 66 -2.77 -2.44 14.29
CA SER A 66 -2.59 -1.39 15.30
C SER A 66 -3.38 -0.10 14.98
N SER A 67 -4.03 -0.04 13.82
CA SER A 67 -4.66 1.16 13.28
C SER A 67 -6.15 0.89 13.03
N PRO A 68 -7.05 1.31 13.93
CA PRO A 68 -8.47 0.95 13.82
C PRO A 68 -9.15 1.61 12.60
N THR A 69 -8.64 2.76 12.16
CA THR A 69 -9.18 3.52 11.03
C THR A 69 -8.12 3.75 9.95
N TYR A 70 -8.56 4.05 8.73
CA TYR A 70 -7.67 4.45 7.64
C TYR A 70 -6.88 5.70 8.01
N GLU A 71 -7.51 6.67 8.68
CA GLU A 71 -6.88 7.92 9.11
C GLU A 71 -5.74 7.69 10.11
N ASP A 72 -5.89 6.72 11.02
CA ASP A 72 -4.84 6.35 11.97
C ASP A 72 -3.67 5.66 11.25
N ALA A 73 -3.96 4.77 10.30
CA ALA A 73 -2.94 4.13 9.46
C ALA A 73 -2.19 5.16 8.60
N GLN A 74 -2.90 6.12 8.01
CA GLN A 74 -2.35 7.21 7.22
C GLN A 74 -1.41 8.08 8.06
N ARG A 75 -1.81 8.43 9.31
CA ARG A 75 -0.96 9.22 10.21
C ARG A 75 0.32 8.47 10.56
N CYS A 76 0.21 7.20 10.93
CA CYS A 76 1.36 6.33 11.20
C CYS A 76 2.30 6.25 9.99
N HIS A 77 1.75 6.06 8.79
CA HIS A 77 2.50 6.06 7.55
C HIS A 77 3.24 7.38 7.29
N ILE A 78 2.59 8.53 7.50
CA ILE A 78 3.23 9.84 7.33
C ILE A 78 4.40 10.02 8.30
N ASP A 79 4.26 9.59 9.56
CA ASP A 79 5.33 9.69 10.55
C ASP A 79 6.49 8.74 10.22
N ASN A 80 6.20 7.53 9.74
CA ASN A 80 7.20 6.60 9.23
C ASN A 80 7.92 7.17 7.99
N ALA A 81 7.17 7.73 7.05
CA ALA A 81 7.71 8.35 5.84
C ALA A 81 8.62 9.54 6.18
N ARG A 82 8.25 10.37 7.16
CA ARG A 82 9.10 11.46 7.67
C ARG A 82 10.40 10.93 8.26
N GLY A 83 10.33 9.88 9.07
CA GLY A 83 11.51 9.23 9.65
C GLY A 83 12.44 8.69 8.57
N LEU A 84 11.87 8.02 7.56
CA LEU A 84 12.60 7.46 6.44
C LEU A 84 13.26 8.55 5.58
N VAL A 85 12.51 9.60 5.24
CA VAL A 85 13.05 10.76 4.51
C VAL A 85 14.15 11.45 5.31
N ASN A 86 14.02 11.58 6.63
CA ASN A 86 15.09 12.16 7.45
C ASN A 86 16.33 11.26 7.55
N TYR A 87 16.15 9.93 7.50
CA TYR A 87 17.25 8.97 7.48
C TYR A 87 18.05 9.06 6.17
N TYR A 88 17.37 9.05 5.02
CA TYR A 88 18.02 9.15 3.70
C TYR A 88 18.48 10.57 3.35
N CYS A 89 17.73 11.58 3.77
CA CYS A 89 17.96 12.99 3.46
C CYS A 89 18.06 13.82 4.75
N PRO A 90 19.17 13.72 5.51
CA PRO A 90 19.34 14.47 6.76
C PRO A 90 19.12 15.97 6.57
N GLY A 91 18.26 16.56 7.41
CA GLY A 91 17.97 18.00 7.39
C GLY A 91 16.96 18.45 6.33
N PHE A 92 16.33 17.53 5.58
CA PHE A 92 15.28 17.87 4.61
C PHE A 92 14.12 18.64 5.25
N TYR A 93 13.60 18.17 6.39
CA TYR A 93 12.54 18.88 7.13
C TYR A 93 13.07 20.00 8.03
N GLY A 94 14.38 20.03 8.32
CA GLY A 94 15.01 21.08 9.11
C GLY A 94 15.26 22.38 8.33
N ARG A 95 15.41 22.31 7.00
CA ARG A 95 15.67 23.50 6.16
C ARG A 95 14.45 24.40 5.91
N GLN A 96 13.23 23.89 6.04
CA GLN A 96 12.04 24.69 5.69
C GLN A 96 11.74 25.83 6.68
N ASN A 97 12.37 25.83 7.87
CA ASN A 97 12.16 26.86 8.88
C ASN A 97 13.07 28.09 8.72
N ASN A 98 14.04 28.08 7.79
CA ASN A 98 15.02 29.16 7.64
C ASN A 98 14.85 30.02 6.37
N THR A 99 13.81 29.78 5.57
CA THR A 99 13.58 30.54 4.31
C THR A 99 12.46 31.59 4.38
N LEU A 100 11.88 31.86 5.56
CA LEU A 100 10.85 32.90 5.77
C LEU A 100 11.33 34.09 6.61
N SER A 101 12.64 34.27 6.77
CA SER A 101 13.22 35.44 7.43
C SER A 101 14.17 36.15 6.46
N ASN A 102 13.61 36.93 5.56
CA ASN A 102 14.23 38.08 4.91
C ASN A 102 13.14 39.04 4.43
#